data_AF-X1VAH0-F1
#
_entry.id   AF-X1VAH0-F1
#
_cell.length_a   1.000
_cell.length_b   1.000
_cell.length_c   1.000
_cell.angle_alpha   90.00
_cell.angle_beta   90.00
_cell.angle_gamma   90.00
#
_symmetry.space_group_name_H-M   'P 1'
#
loop_
_entity.id
_entity.type
_entity.pdbx_description
1 polymer ?
#
loop_
_entity_poly.entity_id
_entity_poly.type
_entity_poly.pdbx_seq_one_letter_code
_entity_poly.pdbx_strand_id
1 'polypeptide(L)'
;MAKSSTLHVPSPPIGPVHESGKLRAPGPGGASPVQRVTMRTESQDWCGRGCLVGVTPDLDKVFVFPAVCHTWDCKRCGPIKRHFAALRIASGKPDKFITITGKKTPDSTPRRNLHLMKDAWPKLVKCIKREFGDFEYALVWELDKQGFPH
;
A
#
# COMPACT_ATOMS: atom_id res chain seq x y z
N MET A 1 24.14 -24.19 1.03
CA MET A 1 23.49 -23.80 2.29
C MET A 1 23.38 -22.28 2.34
N ALA A 2 22.21 -21.71 2.08
CA ALA A 2 22.01 -20.26 2.08
C ALA A 2 21.75 -19.79 3.52
N LYS A 3 22.61 -18.90 4.03
CA LYS A 3 22.44 -18.28 5.35
C LYS A 3 21.25 -17.32 5.29
N SER A 4 20.23 -17.58 6.10
CA SER A 4 19.10 -16.69 6.32
C SER A 4 19.60 -15.41 6.99
N SER A 5 19.65 -14.31 6.23
CA SER A 5 19.95 -12.98 6.75
C SER A 5 18.64 -12.31 7.15
N THR A 6 18.17 -12.59 8.36
CA THR A 6 17.14 -11.77 9.02
C THR A 6 17.73 -10.39 9.30
N LEU A 7 17.37 -9.41 8.46
CA LEU A 7 17.67 -8.01 8.72
C LEU A 7 16.82 -7.55 9.92
N HIS A 8 17.50 -7.14 10.99
CA HIS A 8 16.87 -6.56 12.17
C HIS A 8 16.32 -5.17 11.81
N VAL A 9 15.00 -5.01 11.89
CA VAL A 9 14.33 -3.71 11.70
C VAL A 9 14.33 -2.99 13.05
N PRO A 10 15.02 -1.83 13.20
CA PRO A 10 15.03 -1.10 14.45
C PRO A 10 13.67 -0.45 14.72
N SER A 11 13.16 -0.64 15.94
CA SER A 11 11.95 0.02 16.44
C SER A 11 12.23 1.50 16.73
N PRO A 12 11.37 2.44 16.29
CA PRO A 12 11.50 3.85 16.63
C PRO A 12 11.13 4.14 18.10
N PRO A 13 11.57 5.28 18.67
CA PRO A 13 11.35 5.60 20.09
C PRO A 13 9.87 5.88 20.39
N ILE A 14 9.42 5.32 21.52
CA ILE A 14 8.06 5.31 22.05
C ILE A 14 7.82 6.61 22.84
N GLY A 15 6.73 7.32 22.59
CA GLY A 15 6.34 8.48 23.40
C GLY A 15 4.84 8.72 23.34
N PRO A 16 4.08 8.64 24.45
CA PRO A 16 2.63 8.47 24.44
C PRO A 16 1.88 9.63 23.76
N VAL A 17 0.85 9.29 22.98
CA VAL A 17 -0.11 10.26 22.39
C VAL A 17 -1.52 9.85 22.80
N HIS A 18 -2.29 10.81 23.33
CA HIS A 18 -3.67 10.61 23.77
C HIS A 18 -4.64 11.09 22.69
N GLU A 19 -5.43 10.19 22.09
CA GLU A 19 -6.60 10.57 21.28
C GLU A 19 -7.88 9.96 21.86
N SER A 20 -8.91 10.79 22.03
CA SER A 20 -10.23 10.38 22.53
C SER A 20 -11.27 10.49 21.41
N GLY A 21 -11.90 9.37 21.04
CA GLY A 21 -12.99 9.32 20.07
C GLY A 21 -14.37 9.14 20.71
N LYS A 22 -15.43 9.71 20.12
CA LYS A 22 -16.83 9.49 20.50
C LYS A 22 -17.48 8.53 19.50
N LEU A 23 -18.02 7.40 19.94
CA LEU A 23 -18.86 6.53 19.10
C LEU A 23 -20.34 6.80 19.40
N ARG A 24 -21.16 6.92 18.36
CA ARG A 24 -22.63 6.92 18.45
C ARG A 24 -23.14 5.59 17.92
N ALA A 25 -23.91 4.86 18.71
CA ALA A 25 -24.79 3.80 18.24
C ALA A 25 -26.25 4.28 18.33
N PRO A 26 -27.11 4.04 17.34
CA PRO A 26 -28.54 4.30 17.46
C PRO A 26 -29.24 3.11 18.13
N GLY A 27 -29.82 3.32 19.30
CA GLY A 27 -30.71 2.37 19.97
C GLY A 27 -32.18 2.65 19.68
N PRO A 28 -33.06 1.63 19.64
CA PRO A 28 -34.50 1.81 19.45
C PRO A 28 -35.14 2.20 20.78
N GLY A 29 -35.21 3.51 21.04
CA GLY A 29 -35.93 4.07 22.18
C GLY A 29 -35.02 4.63 23.27
N GLY A 30 -35.07 5.95 23.43
CA GLY A 30 -34.79 6.66 24.69
C GLY A 30 -33.39 6.51 25.29
N ALA A 31 -32.51 7.47 24.99
CA ALA A 31 -31.30 7.81 25.74
C ALA A 31 -30.34 6.64 26.07
N SER A 32 -29.55 6.18 25.10
CA SER A 32 -28.36 5.37 25.42
C SER A 32 -27.40 6.19 26.29
N PRO A 33 -26.89 5.64 27.41
CA PRO A 33 -25.81 6.28 28.14
C PRO A 33 -24.62 6.38 27.17
N VAL A 34 -24.12 7.60 26.95
CA VAL A 34 -22.88 7.82 26.20
C VAL A 34 -21.75 7.23 27.05
N GLN A 35 -21.49 5.94 26.91
CA GLN A 35 -20.31 5.33 27.51
C GLN A 35 -19.10 5.90 26.76
N ARG A 36 -18.40 6.81 27.44
CA ARG A 36 -17.11 7.32 26.98
C ARG A 36 -16.09 6.20 27.19
N VAL A 37 -15.96 5.34 26.19
CA VAL A 37 -14.88 4.35 26.17
C VAL A 37 -13.60 5.10 25.82
N THR A 38 -12.74 5.31 26.82
CA THR A 38 -11.39 5.85 26.60
C THR A 38 -10.48 4.68 26.32
N MET A 39 -10.19 4.43 25.04
CA MET A 39 -9.28 3.35 24.67
C MET A 39 -7.85 3.88 24.63
N ARG A 40 -6.97 3.30 25.45
CA ARG A 40 -5.53 3.40 25.22
C ARG A 40 -5.19 2.50 24.03
N THR A 41 -5.00 3.08 22.86
CA THR A 41 -4.31 2.39 21.77
C THR A 41 -2.82 2.39 22.10
N GLU A 42 -2.34 1.32 22.75
CA GLU A 42 -0.91 1.16 23.07
C GLU A 42 -0.01 1.01 21.84
N SER A 43 -0.56 0.99 20.64
CA SER A 43 0.21 0.77 19.42
C SER A 43 0.36 2.06 18.62
N GLN A 44 1.44 2.79 18.92
CA GLN A 44 1.93 3.90 18.10
C GLN A 44 2.51 3.45 16.76
N ASP A 45 2.53 2.15 16.50
CA ASP A 45 3.12 1.62 15.28
C ASP A 45 2.22 1.80 14.06
N TRP A 46 0.94 2.15 14.19
CA TRP A 46 0.01 2.09 13.07
C TRP A 46 0.15 3.28 12.12
N CYS A 47 0.37 2.99 10.84
CA CYS A 47 0.65 3.98 9.81
C CYS A 47 -0.57 4.81 9.33
N GLY A 48 -1.77 4.54 9.84
CA GLY A 48 -3.01 5.24 9.45
C GLY A 48 -3.55 6.19 10.51
N ARG A 49 -4.42 7.12 10.09
CA ARG A 49 -5.04 8.13 10.96
C ARG A 49 -6.45 7.74 11.44
N GLY A 50 -6.74 6.45 11.51
CA GLY A 50 -8.09 5.98 11.83
C GLY A 50 -8.13 4.53 12.24
N CYS A 51 -9.31 4.08 12.63
CA CYS A 51 -9.59 2.70 12.97
C CYS A 51 -11.00 2.31 12.49
N LEU A 52 -11.18 1.04 12.20
CA LEU A 52 -12.49 0.43 12.06
C LEU A 52 -12.91 -0.08 13.44
N VAL A 53 -14.09 0.36 13.89
CA VAL A 53 -14.65 -0.07 15.16
C VAL A 53 -15.84 -0.97 14.89
N GLY A 54 -15.77 -2.20 15.39
CA GLY A 54 -16.88 -3.14 15.41
C GLY A 54 -17.42 -3.26 16.82
N VAL A 55 -18.73 -3.44 16.96
CA VAL A 55 -19.38 -3.74 18.24
C VAL A 55 -20.24 -4.97 18.05
N THR A 56 -20.27 -5.87 19.03
CA THR A 56 -21.19 -7.01 19.01
C THR A 56 -22.65 -6.54 19.08
N PRO A 57 -23.61 -7.31 18.55
CA PRO A 57 -25.03 -6.92 18.54
C PRO A 57 -25.62 -6.66 19.93
N ASP A 58 -25.11 -7.35 20.95
CA ASP A 58 -25.46 -7.21 22.37
C ASP A 58 -24.69 -6.09 23.08
N LEU A 59 -23.81 -5.37 22.37
CA LEU A 59 -22.97 -4.28 22.87
C LEU A 59 -21.98 -4.70 23.97
N ASP A 60 -21.73 -6.00 24.12
CA ASP A 60 -20.86 -6.55 25.19
C ASP A 60 -19.36 -6.38 24.88
N LYS A 61 -18.99 -6.25 23.60
CA LYS A 61 -17.60 -6.21 23.13
C LYS A 61 -17.42 -5.15 22.06
N VAL A 62 -16.30 -4.44 22.16
CA VAL A 62 -15.82 -3.47 21.16
C VAL A 62 -14.52 -3.98 20.56
N PHE A 63 -14.49 -4.12 19.24
CA PHE A 63 -13.31 -4.45 18.46
C PHE A 63 -12.77 -3.18 17.79
N VAL A 64 -11.48 -2.92 17.93
CA VAL A 64 -10.82 -1.78 17.27
C VAL A 64 -9.70 -2.29 16.37
N PHE A 65 -9.86 -2.07 15.07
CA PHE A 65 -8.87 -2.42 14.06
C PHE A 65 -8.21 -1.15 13.54
N PRO A 66 -6.93 -0.90 13.85
CA PRO A 66 -6.23 0.27 13.33
C PRO A 66 -6.11 0.20 11.81
N ALA A 67 -6.44 1.29 11.13
CA ALA A 67 -6.31 1.39 9.70
C ALA A 67 -4.83 1.53 9.32
N VAL A 68 -4.42 0.88 8.23
CA VAL A 68 -3.11 1.05 7.62
C VAL A 68 -3.24 1.96 6.40
N CYS A 69 -2.25 2.82 6.14
CA CYS A 69 -2.34 3.79 5.04
C CYS A 69 -2.04 3.19 3.66
N HIS A 70 -1.47 1.99 3.60
CA HIS A 70 -1.08 1.29 2.37
C HIS A 70 -0.18 2.10 1.41
N THR A 71 0.49 3.17 1.85
CA THR A 71 1.40 3.94 1.00
C THR A 71 2.78 3.28 0.89
N TRP A 72 3.46 3.48 -0.23
CA TRP A 72 4.80 2.94 -0.48
C TRP A 72 5.89 3.66 0.33
N ASP A 73 5.70 4.96 0.59
CA ASP A 73 6.67 5.80 1.32
C ASP A 73 6.51 5.73 2.84
N CYS A 74 5.47 5.03 3.31
CA CYS A 74 5.29 4.82 4.73
C CYS A 74 6.37 3.88 5.30
N LYS A 75 6.99 4.29 6.41
CA LYS A 75 8.03 3.51 7.12
C LYS A 75 7.59 2.11 7.58
N ARG A 76 6.29 1.90 7.85
CA ARG A 76 5.73 0.58 8.21
C ARG A 76 5.09 -0.14 7.02
N CYS A 77 4.13 0.51 6.38
CA CYS A 77 3.35 -0.08 5.30
C CYS A 77 4.22 -0.37 4.05
N GLY A 78 5.22 0.46 3.75
CA GLY A 78 6.10 0.35 2.58
C GLY A 78 6.95 -0.92 2.56
N PRO A 79 7.75 -1.23 3.61
CA PRO A 79 8.54 -2.47 3.67
C PRO A 79 7.72 -3.75 3.48
N ILE A 80 6.54 -3.83 4.10
CA ILE A 80 5.61 -4.96 3.95
C ILE A 80 5.17 -5.11 2.49
N LYS A 81 4.75 -4.00 1.86
CA LYS A 81 4.37 -4.00 0.44
C LYS A 81 5.51 -4.42 -0.47
N ARG A 82 6.74 -3.94 -0.23
CA ARG A 82 7.93 -4.33 -1.00
C ARG A 82 8.19 -5.83 -0.88
N HIS A 83 8.10 -6.39 0.33
CA HIS A 83 8.29 -7.81 0.57
C HIS A 83 7.29 -8.65 -0.25
N PHE A 84 5.99 -8.36 -0.15
CA PHE A 84 4.98 -9.11 -0.91
C PHE A 84 5.07 -8.89 -2.41
N ALA A 85 5.44 -7.69 -2.87
CA ALA A 85 5.68 -7.44 -4.29
C ALA A 85 6.87 -8.27 -4.80
N ALA A 86 7.99 -8.31 -4.05
CA ALA A 86 9.15 -9.11 -4.40
C ALA A 86 8.82 -10.61 -4.48
N LEU A 87 8.04 -11.14 -3.52
CA LEU A 87 7.59 -12.54 -3.56
C LEU A 87 6.73 -12.85 -4.79
N ARG A 88 5.80 -11.96 -5.16
CA ARG A 88 4.95 -12.13 -6.35
C ARG A 88 5.74 -12.07 -7.64
N ILE A 89 6.71 -11.15 -7.73
CA ILE A 89 7.60 -11.06 -8.90
C ILE A 89 8.43 -12.35 -9.00
N ALA A 90 9.00 -12.81 -7.88
CA ALA A 90 9.80 -14.03 -7.86
C ALA A 90 8.99 -15.29 -8.23
N SER A 91 7.72 -15.38 -7.81
CA SER A 91 6.87 -16.52 -8.15
C SER A 91 6.58 -16.63 -9.65
N GLY A 92 6.54 -15.50 -10.36
CA GLY A 92 6.40 -15.45 -11.83
C GLY A 92 7.67 -15.84 -12.60
N LYS A 93 8.79 -16.11 -11.91
CA LYS A 93 10.07 -16.56 -12.48
C LYS A 93 10.48 -15.78 -13.75
N PRO A 94 10.57 -14.44 -13.70
CA PRO A 94 10.92 -13.65 -14.88
C PRO A 94 12.32 -14.04 -15.38
N ASP A 95 12.43 -14.33 -16.68
CA ASP A 95 13.67 -14.71 -17.36
C ASP A 95 14.18 -13.63 -18.32
N LYS A 96 13.40 -12.56 -18.52
CA LYS A 96 13.70 -11.45 -19.44
C LYS A 96 13.41 -10.11 -18.77
N PHE A 97 14.23 -9.12 -19.14
CA PHE A 97 14.03 -7.73 -18.75
C PHE A 97 14.04 -6.87 -20.02
N ILE A 98 12.98 -6.08 -20.22
CA ILE A 98 12.79 -5.23 -21.38
C ILE A 98 12.58 -3.80 -20.88
N THR A 99 13.40 -2.88 -21.35
CA THR A 99 13.25 -1.45 -21.06
C THR A 99 12.49 -0.79 -22.20
N ILE A 100 11.49 0.03 -21.86
CA ILE A 100 10.71 0.78 -22.85
C ILE A 100 10.89 2.26 -22.56
N THR A 101 11.74 2.94 -23.33
CA THR A 101 11.96 4.36 -23.12
C THR A 101 10.90 5.19 -23.86
N GLY A 102 10.24 6.09 -23.14
CA GLY A 102 9.32 7.06 -23.76
C GLY A 102 10.07 8.03 -24.68
N LYS A 103 9.59 8.21 -25.91
CA LYS A 103 10.14 9.21 -26.83
C LYS A 103 9.97 10.62 -26.24
N LYS A 104 11.04 11.41 -26.22
CA LYS A 104 11.03 12.80 -25.79
C LYS A 104 10.75 13.70 -27.00
N THR A 105 9.76 14.57 -26.87
CA THR A 105 9.50 15.70 -27.78
C THR A 105 9.81 17.02 -27.06
N PRO A 106 9.99 18.14 -27.78
CA PRO A 106 10.26 19.44 -27.15
C PRO A 106 9.25 19.83 -26.06
N ASP A 107 7.98 19.44 -26.21
CA ASP A 107 6.89 19.74 -25.26
C ASP A 107 6.64 18.62 -24.23
N SER A 108 7.56 17.65 -24.13
CA SER A 108 7.43 16.54 -23.20
C SER A 108 7.81 16.94 -21.78
N THR A 109 6.97 16.58 -20.81
CA THR A 109 7.31 16.62 -19.39
C THR A 109 7.41 15.20 -18.85
N PRO A 110 8.24 14.92 -17.83
CA PRO A 110 8.32 13.59 -17.22
C PRO A 110 6.96 13.01 -16.83
N ARG A 111 6.11 13.85 -16.22
CA ARG A 111 4.74 13.47 -15.83
C ARG A 111 3.89 13.11 -17.06
N ARG A 112 3.93 13.93 -18.12
CA ARG A 112 3.17 13.65 -19.36
C ARG A 112 3.61 12.32 -19.98
N ASN A 113 4.91 12.07 -20.05
CA ASN A 113 5.44 10.82 -20.59
C ASN A 113 5.02 9.61 -19.74
N LEU A 114 4.99 9.73 -18.41
CA LEU A 114 4.54 8.66 -17.53
C LEU A 114 3.09 8.29 -17.82
N HIS A 115 2.23 9.28 -17.99
CA HIS A 115 0.82 9.05 -18.35
C HIS A 115 0.70 8.38 -19.71
N LEU A 116 1.40 8.88 -20.74
CA LEU A 116 1.38 8.29 -22.07
C LEU A 116 1.85 6.84 -22.07
N MET A 117 2.92 6.52 -21.34
CA MET A 117 3.43 5.16 -21.22
C MET A 117 2.45 4.26 -20.46
N LYS A 118 1.84 4.75 -19.37
CA LYS A 118 0.82 4.02 -18.61
C LYS A 118 -0.38 3.65 -19.50
N ASP A 119 -0.78 4.55 -20.39
CA ASP A 119 -1.90 4.32 -21.31
C ASP A 119 -1.51 3.43 -22.51
N ALA A 120 -0.24 3.46 -22.93
CA ALA A 120 0.28 2.63 -24.01
C ALA A 120 0.51 1.17 -23.56
N TRP A 121 0.89 0.95 -22.30
CA TRP A 121 1.26 -0.37 -21.79
C TRP A 121 0.18 -1.45 -21.96
N PRO A 122 -1.11 -1.23 -21.60
CA PRO A 122 -2.16 -2.23 -21.83
C PRO A 122 -2.34 -2.58 -23.32
N LYS A 123 -2.13 -1.62 -24.23
CA LYS A 123 -2.22 -1.84 -25.68
C LYS A 123 -1.09 -2.75 -26.15
N LEU A 124 0.12 -2.51 -25.66
CA LEU A 124 1.28 -3.35 -25.94
C LEU A 124 1.07 -4.77 -25.41
N VAL A 125 0.67 -4.92 -24.14
CA VAL A 125 0.40 -6.24 -23.54
C VAL A 125 -0.66 -7.00 -24.35
N LYS A 126 -1.73 -6.33 -24.79
CA LYS A 126 -2.76 -6.94 -25.64
C LYS A 126 -2.17 -7.46 -26.96
N CYS A 127 -1.30 -6.70 -27.61
CA CYS A 127 -0.64 -7.13 -28.84
C CYS A 127 0.29 -8.32 -28.60
N ILE A 128 1.10 -8.30 -27.54
CA ILE A 128 1.99 -9.41 -27.17
C ILE A 128 1.16 -10.66 -26.89
N LYS A 129 0.08 -10.55 -26.11
CA LYS A 129 -0.79 -11.69 -25.80
C LYS A 129 -1.44 -12.32 -27.03
N ARG A 130 -1.83 -11.48 -28.00
CA ARG A 130 -2.42 -11.95 -29.25
C ARG A 130 -1.42 -12.76 -30.10
N GLU A 131 -0.17 -12.32 -30.13
CA GLU A 131 0.87 -12.92 -30.98
C GLU A 131 1.56 -14.13 -30.31
N PHE A 132 1.81 -14.04 -29.00
CA PHE A 132 2.67 -14.98 -28.29
C PHE A 132 1.96 -15.75 -27.16
N GLY A 133 0.66 -15.50 -26.95
CA GLY A 133 -0.12 -16.12 -25.88
C GLY A 133 0.02 -15.41 -24.52
N ASP A 134 -0.62 -15.98 -23.50
CA ASP A 134 -0.60 -15.40 -22.15
C ASP A 134 0.79 -15.44 -21.52
N PHE A 135 1.11 -14.38 -20.78
CA PHE A 135 2.35 -14.24 -20.03
C PHE A 135 2.11 -13.45 -18.74
N GLU A 136 3.00 -13.66 -17.79
CA GLU A 136 3.10 -12.86 -16.56
C GLU A 136 4.18 -11.80 -16.73
N TYR A 137 4.00 -10.65 -16.08
CA TYR A 137 4.99 -9.58 -16.11
C TYR A 137 4.96 -8.76 -14.83
N ALA A 138 6.09 -8.13 -14.54
CA ALA A 138 6.21 -7.06 -13.57
C ALA A 138 6.62 -5.79 -14.32
N LEU A 139 5.91 -4.68 -14.06
CA LEU A 139 6.25 -3.37 -14.59
C LEU A 139 6.89 -2.54 -13.49
N VAL A 140 8.10 -2.05 -13.75
CA VAL A 140 8.82 -1.14 -12.86
C VAL A 140 9.02 0.17 -13.62
N TRP A 141 8.67 1.28 -12.98
CA TRP A 141 8.96 2.61 -13.51
C TRP A 141 10.30 3.05 -12.93
N GLU A 142 11.26 3.30 -13.79
CA GLU A 142 12.54 3.88 -13.41
C GLU A 142 12.73 5.21 -14.13
N LEU A 143 13.46 6.13 -13.50
CA LEU A 143 13.74 7.44 -14.07
C LEU A 143 15.09 7.39 -14.78
N ASP A 144 15.15 7.89 -16.00
CA ASP A 144 16.41 8.11 -16.68
C ASP A 144 17.20 9.29 -16.07
N LYS A 145 18.40 9.54 -16.60
CA LYS A 145 19.29 10.62 -16.12
C LYS A 145 18.67 12.02 -16.21
N GLN A 146 17.66 12.20 -17.06
CA GLN A 146 16.94 13.46 -17.23
C GLN A 146 15.60 13.47 -16.47
N GLY A 147 15.33 12.46 -15.64
CA GLY A 147 14.13 12.34 -14.84
C GLY A 147 12.88 11.91 -15.62
N PHE A 148 13.02 11.44 -16.86
CA PHE A 148 11.89 10.89 -17.63
C PHE A 148 11.69 9.41 -17.32
N PRO A 149 10.44 8.91 -17.36
CA PRO A 149 10.17 7.50 -17.16
C PRO A 149 10.81 6.67 -18.28
N HIS A 150 11.39 5.54 -17.89
CA HIS A 150 11.91 4.51 -18.77
C HIS A 150 11.43 3.12 -18.35
#